data_AF-A0A934GIB3-F1
#
_entry.id   AF-A0A934GIB3-F1
#
_cell.length_a   1.000
_cell.length_b   1.000
_cell.length_c   1.000
_cell.angle_alpha   90.00
_cell.angle_beta   90.00
_cell.angle_gamma   90.00
#
_symmetry.space_group_name_H-M   'P 1'
#
loop_
_entity.id
_entity.type
_entity.pdbx_description
1 polymer ?
#
loop_
_entity_poly.entity_id
_entity_poly.type
_entity_poly.pdbx_seq_one_letter_code
_entity_poly.pdbx_strand_id
1 'polypeptide(L)' 'MSAPQEKHQDQTATALAALTACIVQTLGESNPSFPPAFLKNLDDLYYRVRENHLFEVPALETLQLVRDLLKK' A
#
# COMPACT_ATOMS: atom_id res chain seq x y z
N MET A 1 26.56 -3.27 21.80
CA MET A 1 26.41 -3.60 20.37
C MET A 1 24.93 -3.71 20.10
N SER A 2 24.35 -2.76 19.37
CA SER A 2 22.92 -2.81 19.01
C SER A 2 22.73 -3.84 17.89
N ALA A 3 21.83 -4.80 18.10
CA ALA A 3 21.51 -5.82 17.11
C ALA A 3 21.05 -5.18 15.79
N PRO A 4 21.36 -5.78 14.63
CA PRO A 4 20.81 -5.32 13.36
C PRO A 4 19.28 -5.38 13.47
N GLN A 5 18.63 -4.24 13.23
CA GLN A 5 17.17 -4.17 13.11
C GLN A 5 16.80 -4.96 11.83
N GLU A 6 16.59 -6.27 11.95
CA GLU A 6 15.91 -7.03 10.91
C GLU A 6 14.56 -6.37 10.71
N LYS A 7 14.35 -5.82 9.51
CA LYS A 7 13.05 -5.33 9.08
C LYS A 7 12.13 -6.55 9.02
N HIS A 8 11.46 -6.85 10.13
CA HIS A 8 10.44 -7.90 10.19
C HIS A 8 9.30 -7.41 9.31
N GLN A 9 9.39 -7.75 8.02
CA GLN A 9 8.38 -7.41 7.06
C GLN A 9 7.10 -8.12 7.49
N ASP A 10 6.12 -7.33 7.93
CA ASP A 10 4.85 -7.85 8.38
C ASP A 10 4.23 -8.66 7.24
N GLN A 11 4.17 -9.99 7.44
CA GLN A 11 3.66 -10.92 6.44
C GLN A 11 2.17 -10.66 6.15
N THR A 12 1.43 -10.16 7.15
CA THR A 12 0.04 -9.77 7.00
C THR A 12 -0.08 -8.53 6.13
N ALA A 13 0.73 -7.50 6.38
CA ALA A 13 0.79 -6.30 5.54
C ALA A 13 1.13 -6.65 4.08
N THR A 14 2.09 -7.56 3.88
CA THR A 14 2.50 -8.02 2.55
C THR A 14 1.38 -8.77 1.84
N ALA A 15 0.71 -9.69 2.53
CA ALA A 15 -0.43 -10.44 1.97
C ALA A 15 -1.60 -9.50 1.61
N LEU A 16 -1.92 -8.54 2.48
CA LEU A 16 -2.95 -7.54 2.22
C LEU A 16 -2.61 -6.67 1.01
N ALA A 17 -1.35 -6.24 0.90
CA ALA A 17 -0.92 -5.43 -0.24
C ALA A 17 -1.04 -6.20 -1.55
N ALA A 18 -0.60 -7.47 -1.57
CA ALA A 18 -0.71 -8.33 -2.73
C ALA A 18 -2.18 -8.58 -3.14
N LEU A 19 -3.05 -8.91 -2.18
CA LEU A 19 -4.48 -9.12 -2.44
C LEU A 19 -5.14 -7.85 -2.99
N THR A 20 -4.82 -6.69 -2.42
CA THR A 20 -5.34 -5.39 -2.88
C THR A 20 -4.88 -5.11 -4.30
N ALA A 21 -3.60 -5.34 -4.61
CA ALA A 21 -3.07 -5.14 -5.96
C ALA A 21 -3.76 -6.05 -6.98
N CYS A 22 -3.99 -7.34 -6.65
CA CYS A 22 -4.73 -8.26 -7.51
C CYS A 22 -6.15 -7.76 -7.78
N ILE A 23 -6.89 -7.35 -6.74
CA ILE A 23 -8.26 -6.84 -6.89
C ILE A 23 -8.29 -5.60 -7.81
N VAL A 24 -7.37 -4.66 -7.60
CA VAL A 24 -7.29 -3.43 -8.41
C VAL A 24 -6.96 -3.75 -9.87
N GLN A 25 -6.06 -4.70 -10.12
CA GLN A 25 -5.75 -5.16 -11.48
C GLN A 25 -6.96 -5.82 -12.14
N THR A 26 -7.63 -6.76 -11.47
CA THR A 26 -8.84 -7.42 -11.99
C THR A 26 -9.96 -6.41 -12.30
N LEU A 27 -10.17 -5.42 -11.44
CA LEU A 27 -11.14 -4.35 -11.73
C LEU A 27 -10.68 -3.47 -12.90
N GLY A 28 -9.38 -3.27 -13.04
CA GLY A 28 -8.76 -2.55 -14.15
C GLY A 28 -8.97 -3.19 -15.52
N GLU A 29 -9.05 -4.53 -15.58
CA GLU A 29 -9.36 -5.26 -16.82
C GLU A 29 -10.74 -4.89 -17.37
N SER A 30 -11.72 -4.66 -16.49
CA SER A 30 -13.07 -4.22 -16.87
C SER A 30 -13.20 -2.70 -16.99
N ASN A 31 -12.40 -1.95 -16.24
CA ASN A 31 -12.40 -0.48 -16.23
C ASN A 31 -10.96 0.06 -16.21
N PRO A 32 -10.37 0.41 -17.37
CA PRO A 32 -8.99 0.88 -17.47
C PRO A 32 -8.69 2.17 -16.69
N SER A 33 -9.71 2.95 -16.34
CA SER A 33 -9.56 4.16 -15.52
C SER A 33 -9.51 3.88 -14.02
N PHE A 34 -9.79 2.65 -13.60
CA PHE A 34 -9.84 2.27 -12.18
C PHE A 34 -8.46 2.29 -11.51
N PRO A 35 -7.39 1.65 -12.05
CA PRO A 35 -6.07 1.69 -11.43
C PRO A 35 -5.50 3.11 -11.19
N PRO A 36 -5.54 4.05 -12.16
CA PRO A 36 -5.02 5.40 -11.91
C PRO A 36 -5.89 6.18 -10.90
N ALA A 37 -7.21 5.99 -10.89
CA ALA A 37 -8.09 6.60 -9.89
C ALA A 37 -7.81 6.05 -8.48
N PHE A 38 -7.63 4.73 -8.37
CA PHE A 38 -7.28 4.08 -7.11
C PHE A 38 -5.92 4.57 -6.58
N LEU A 39 -4.89 4.63 -7.43
CA LEU A 39 -3.56 5.12 -7.05
C LEU A 39 -3.60 6.56 -6.52
N LYS A 40 -4.39 7.43 -7.14
CA LYS A 40 -4.57 8.80 -6.65
C LYS A 40 -5.18 8.81 -5.24
N ASN A 41 -6.26 8.07 -5.03
CA ASN A 41 -6.93 7.99 -3.72
C ASN A 41 -6.03 7.38 -2.64
N LEU A 42 -5.21 6.40 -3.02
CA LEU A 42 -4.23 5.76 -2.13
C LEU A 42 -3.15 6.75 -1.68
N ASP A 43 -2.64 7.56 -2.61
CA ASP A 43 -1.67 8.63 -2.31
C ASP A 43 -2.29 9.70 -1.39
N ASP A 44 -3.49 10.17 -1.69
CA ASP A 44 -4.21 11.15 -0.87
C ASP A 44 -4.43 10.61 0.56
N LEU A 45 -4.81 9.34 0.69
CA LEU A 45 -4.97 8.68 1.99
C LEU A 45 -3.64 8.61 2.75
N TYR A 46 -2.55 8.18 2.09
CA TYR A 46 -1.23 8.08 2.69
C TYR A 46 -0.77 9.42 3.27
N TYR A 47 -0.90 10.52 2.52
CA TYR A 47 -0.51 11.85 3.01
C TYR A 47 -1.39 12.27 4.19
N ARG A 48 -2.71 12.11 4.06
CA ARG A 48 -3.66 12.47 5.13
C ARG A 48 -3.33 11.76 6.43
N VAL A 49 -3.08 10.46 6.40
CA VAL A 49 -2.87 9.67 7.62
C VAL A 49 -1.48 9.88 8.20
N ARG A 50 -0.48 10.15 7.35
CA ARG A 50 0.88 10.50 7.77
C ARG A 50 0.92 11.85 8.47
N GLU A 51 0.28 12.88 7.91
CA GLU A 51 0.27 14.24 8.45
C GLU A 51 -0.50 14.34 9.77
N ASN A 52 -1.61 13.60 9.88
CA ASN A 52 -2.44 13.61 11.08
C ASN A 52 -2.01 12.56 12.12
N HIS A 53 -0.91 11.83 11.88
CA HIS A 53 -0.45 10.72 12.73
C HIS A 53 -1.57 9.71 13.09
N LEU A 54 -2.51 9.48 12.16
CA LEU A 54 -3.73 8.70 12.42
C LEU A 54 -3.47 7.20 12.45
N PHE A 55 -2.41 6.76 11.76
CA PHE A 55 -2.07 5.36 11.62
C PHE A 55 -0.66 5.08 12.12
N GLU A 56 -0.48 3.87 12.63
CA GLU A 56 0.85 3.35 12.97
C GLU A 56 1.68 3.08 11.72
N VAL A 57 3.00 3.04 11.90
CA VAL A 57 3.99 2.82 10.83
C VAL A 57 3.66 1.62 9.92
N PRO A 58 3.21 0.44 10.43
CA PRO A 58 2.91 -0.72 9.57
C PRO A 58 1.79 -0.47 8.55
N ALA A 59 0.80 0.34 8.90
CA ALA A 59 -0.28 0.70 7.97
C ALA A 59 0.23 1.60 6.85
N LEU A 60 1.14 2.54 7.15
CA LEU A 60 1.79 3.38 6.14
C LEU A 60 2.66 2.53 5.19
N GLU A 61 3.38 1.54 5.71
CA GLU A 61 4.17 0.60 4.89
C GLU A 61 3.28 -0.23 3.96
N THR A 62 2.12 -0.66 4.43
CA THR A 62 1.14 -1.40 3.60
C THR A 62 0.65 -0.56 2.43
N LEU A 63 0.30 0.72 2.67
CA LEU A 63 -0.15 1.63 1.62
C LEU A 63 0.95 1.86 0.57
N GLN A 64 2.19 2.03 1.01
CA GLN A 64 3.34 2.15 0.09
C GLN A 64 3.55 0.89 -0.74
N LEU A 65 3.44 -0.30 -0.13
CA LEU A 65 3.62 -1.56 -0.84
C LEU A 65 2.56 -1.78 -1.92
N VAL A 66 1.28 -1.43 -1.65
CA VAL A 66 0.21 -1.48 -2.67
C VAL A 66 0.55 -0.58 -3.85
N ARG A 67 0.99 0.65 -3.59
CA ARG A 67 1.39 1.61 -4.63
C ARG A 67 2.52 1.03 -5.50
N ASP A 68 3.54 0.45 -4.88
CA ASP A 68 4.70 -0.09 -5.58
C ASP A 68 4.33 -1.32 -6.43
N LEU A 69 3.42 -2.17 -5.97
CA LEU A 69 2.93 -3.31 -6.74
C LEU A 69 2.13 -2.90 -7.98
N LEU A 70 1.40 -1.79 -7.93
CA LEU A 70 0.56 -1.30 -9.02
C LEU A 70 1.28 -0.39 -10.03
N LYS A 71 2.48 0.09 -9.69
CA LYS A 71 3.32 0.92 -10.57
C LYS A 71 4.38 0.15 -11.34
N LYS A 72 4.52 -1.15 -11.08
CA LYS A 72 5.34 -2.08 -11.87
C LYS A 72 4.64 -2.44 -13.17
#